data_AF-A0AAQ1PG52-F1
#
_entry.id   AF-A0AAQ1PG52-F1
#
_cell.length_a   1.000
_cell.length_b   1.000
_cell.length_c   1.000
_cell.angle_alpha   90.00
_cell.angle_beta   90.00
_cell.angle_gamma   90.00
#
_symmetry.space_group_name_H-M   'P 1'
#
loop_
_entity.id
_entity.type
_entity.pdbx_description
1 polymer ?
#
loop_
_entity_poly.entity_id
_entity_poly.type
_entity_poly.pdbx_seq_one_letter_code
_entity_poly.pdbx_strand_id
1 'polypeptide(L)' 'MDREADLRFQSGRIDYNIAWILLTFLGVFGLHRLYQGKWITAIIYFFTGGLFLVGVLYDFWTLNSQVSERNAGRG' A
#
# COMPACT_ATOMS: atom_id res chain seq x y z
N MET A 1 -15.29 3.53 32.54
CA MET A 1 -14.37 4.52 31.98
C MET A 1 -13.28 3.75 31.26
N ASP A 2 -13.21 3.92 29.93
CA ASP A 2 -12.32 3.26 28.94
C ASP A 2 -12.83 2.00 28.22
N ARG A 3 -14.09 2.01 27.76
CA ARG A 3 -14.59 1.04 26.74
C ARG A 3 -15.03 1.70 25.42
N GLU A 4 -14.79 3.00 25.26
CA GLU A 4 -15.30 3.79 24.12
C GLU A 4 -14.18 4.29 23.18
N ALA A 5 -12.93 3.86 23.38
CA ALA A 5 -11.78 4.30 22.58
C ALA A 5 -11.28 3.29 21.53
N ASP A 6 -11.90 2.12 21.41
CA ASP A 6 -11.59 1.14 20.33
C ASP A 6 -12.53 1.29 19.12
N LEU A 7 -13.14 2.46 18.99
CA LEU A 7 -13.84 2.84 17.79
C LEU A 7 -12.82 3.03 16.66
N ARG A 8 -13.00 2.21 15.61
CA ARG A 8 -12.81 2.59 14.19
C ARG A 8 -11.57 2.04 13.45
N PHE A 9 -11.12 0.83 13.77
CA PHE A 9 -10.40 0.02 12.79
C PHE A 9 -11.40 -0.81 11.99
N GLN A 10 -12.05 -0.22 10.98
CA GLN A 10 -12.43 -1.05 9.84
C GLN A 10 -11.14 -1.39 9.09
N SER A 11 -10.39 -2.36 9.63
CA SER A 11 -9.30 -3.01 8.94
C SER A 11 -9.90 -3.80 7.78
N GLY A 12 -10.06 -3.12 6.65
CA GLY A 12 -9.90 -3.84 5.39
C GLY A 12 -8.54 -4.56 5.43
N ARG A 13 -8.38 -5.64 4.66
CA ARG A 13 -7.20 -6.52 4.73
C ARG A 13 -5.85 -5.79 4.52
N ILE A 14 -5.90 -4.56 4.01
CA ILE A 14 -4.74 -3.69 3.74
C ILE A 14 -4.87 -2.40 4.56
N ASP A 15 -3.92 -2.16 5.46
CA ASP A 15 -3.85 -0.96 6.28
C ASP A 15 -3.09 0.17 5.56
N TYR A 16 -3.65 1.38 5.60
CA TYR A 16 -3.03 2.57 5.00
C TYR A 16 -1.67 2.89 5.60
N ASN A 17 -1.56 2.84 6.94
CA ASN A 17 -0.30 3.12 7.64
C ASN A 17 0.81 2.16 7.23
N ILE A 18 0.51 0.86 7.14
CA ILE A 18 1.48 -0.16 6.71
C ILE A 18 1.87 0.05 5.25
N ALA A 19 0.90 0.34 4.37
CA ALA A 19 1.16 0.63 2.97
C ALA A 19 2.08 1.86 2.79
N TRP A 20 1.88 2.91 3.58
CA TRP A 20 2.71 4.12 3.58
C TRP A 20 4.12 3.89 4.11
N ILE A 21 4.27 3.10 5.18
CA ILE A 21 5.58 2.72 5.72
C ILE A 21 6.35 1.91 4.68
N LEU A 22 5.70 0.91 4.07
CA LEU A 22 6.31 0.08 3.03
C LEU A 22 6.71 0.92 1.81
N LEU A 23 5.89 1.89 1.39
CA LEU A 23 6.23 2.80 0.29
C LEU A 23 7.40 3.72 0.64
N THR A 24 7.48 4.22 1.87
CA THR A 24 8.51 5.19 2.27
C THR A 24 9.88 4.54 2.39
N PHE A 25 9.96 3.38 3.04
CA PHE A 25 11.25 2.73 3.31
C PHE A 25 11.63 1.69 2.25
N LEU A 26 10.65 1.03 1.65
CA LEU A 26 10.85 -0.05 0.68
C LEU A 26 10.19 0.23 -0.69
N GLY A 27 9.82 1.49 -0.96
CA GLY A 27 9.15 1.88 -2.20
C GLY A 27 9.97 1.59 -3.45
N VAL A 28 11.29 1.82 -3.39
CA VAL A 28 12.23 1.53 -4.50
C VAL A 28 12.30 0.02 -4.81
N PHE A 29 12.09 -0.82 -3.80
CA PHE A 29 12.02 -2.27 -3.96
C PHE A 29 10.64 -2.78 -4.39
N GLY A 30 9.60 -1.93 -4.33
CA GLY A 30 8.23 -2.29 -4.71
C GLY A 30 7.47 -3.15 -3.71
N LEU A 31 7.89 -3.22 -2.43
CA LEU A 31 7.24 -4.09 -1.43
C LEU A 31 5.80 -3.67 -1.08
N HIS A 32 5.47 -2.39 -1.20
CA HIS A 32 4.09 -1.91 -1.03
C HIS A 32 3.13 -2.55 -2.05
N ARG A 33 3.60 -2.87 -3.27
CA ARG A 33 2.81 -3.58 -4.28
C ARG A 33 2.59 -5.05 -3.94
N LEU A 34 3.56 -5.69 -3.26
CA LEU A 34 3.38 -7.05 -2.71
C LEU A 34 2.30 -7.07 -1.64
N TYR A 35 2.32 -6.08 -0.74
CA TYR A 35 1.31 -5.92 0.31
C TYR A 35 -0.11 -5.72 -0.26
N GLN A 36 -0.22 -5.02 -1.39
CA GLN A 36 -1.48 -4.87 -2.12
C GLN A 36 -1.89 -6.10 -2.97
N GLY A 37 -1.12 -7.19 -2.92
CA GLY A 37 -1.36 -8.43 -3.66
C GLY A 37 -0.99 -8.40 -5.13
N LYS A 38 -0.23 -7.39 -5.59
CA LYS A 38 0.16 -7.20 -7.00
C LYS A 38 1.56 -7.79 -7.29
N TRP A 39 1.72 -9.08 -7.00
CA TRP A 39 3.00 -9.82 -7.03
C TRP A 39 3.77 -9.71 -8.35
N ILE A 40 3.09 -9.89 -9.49
CA ILE A 40 3.72 -9.81 -10.82
C ILE A 40 4.32 -8.42 -11.06
N THR A 41 3.54 -7.37 -10.78
CA THR A 41 4.02 -5.99 -10.99
C THR A 41 5.11 -5.61 -10.00
N ALA A 42 5.09 -6.12 -8.78
CA ALA A 42 6.15 -5.88 -7.81
C ALA A 42 7.48 -6.52 -8.22
N ILE A 43 7.45 -7.73 -8.78
CA ILE A 43 8.66 -8.40 -9.28
C ILE A 43 9.24 -7.63 -10.47
N ILE A 44 8.39 -7.23 -11.44
CA ILE A 44 8.83 -6.40 -12.57
C ILE A 44 9.41 -5.08 -12.06
N TYR A 45 8.76 -4.44 -11.09
CA TYR A 45 9.21 -3.20 -10.47
C TYR A 45 10.57 -3.36 -9.77
N PHE A 46 10.79 -4.49 -9.09
CA PHE A 46 12.06 -4.81 -8.43
C PHE A 46 13.19 -5.00 -9.45
N PHE A 47 12.96 -5.78 -10.51
CA PHE A 47 13.96 -5.99 -11.57
C PHE A 47 14.24 -4.72 -12.39
N THR A 48 13.30 -3.78 -12.43
CA THR A 48 13.47 -2.47 -13.06
C THR A 48 13.95 -1.39 -12.08
N GLY A 49 14.17 -1.73 -10.80
CA GLY A 49 14.67 -0.82 -9.77
C GLY A 49 13.76 0.38 -9.49
N GLY A 50 12.44 0.19 -9.62
CA GLY A 50 11.46 1.28 -9.50
C GLY A 50 11.67 2.41 -10.51
N LEU A 51 12.22 2.09 -11.68
CA LEU A 51 12.38 2.91 -12.89
C LEU A 51 12.58 4.42 -12.64
N PHE A 52 13.65 4.77 -11.93
CA PHE A 52 14.12 6.15 -11.67
C PHE A 52 13.24 7.00 -10.74
N LEU A 53 12.72 6.44 -9.65
CA LEU A 53 11.88 7.13 -8.63
C LEU A 53 10.51 7.60 -9.12
N VAL A 54 10.29 7.71 -10.43
CA VAL A 54 9.00 8.08 -11.04
C VAL A 54 7.92 7.06 -10.63
N GLY A 55 8.27 5.78 -10.57
CA GLY A 55 7.37 4.75 -10.09
C GLY A 55 6.94 4.96 -8.63
N VAL A 56 7.85 5.42 -7.77
CA VAL A 56 7.55 5.71 -6.35
C VAL A 56 6.63 6.93 -6.26
N LEU A 57 6.92 8.01 -7.02
CA LEU A 57 6.06 9.19 -7.07
C LEU A 57 4.64 8.88 -7.53
N TYR A 58 4.51 8.05 -8.57
CA TYR A 58 3.20 7.60 -9.04
C TYR A 58 2.46 6.88 -7.91
N ASP A 59 3.14 5.95 -7.23
CA ASP A 59 2.55 5.20 -6.12
C ASP A 59 2.17 6.10 -4.94
N PHE A 60 2.92 7.16 -4.64
CA PHE A 60 2.57 8.15 -3.61
C PHE A 60 1.19 8.79 -3.83
N TRP A 61 0.84 9.15 -5.07
CA TRP A 61 -0.46 9.74 -5.37
C TRP A 61 -1.59 8.72 -5.43
N THR A 62 -1.33 7.52 -5.96
CA THR A 62 -2.37 6.51 -6.18
C THR A 62 -2.61 5.58 -4.98
N LEU A 63 -1.72 5.54 -3.98
CA LEU A 63 -1.78 4.57 -2.87
C LEU A 63 -3.13 4.59 -2.14
N ASN A 64 -3.60 5.77 -1.72
CA ASN A 64 -4.84 5.89 -0.95
C ASN A 64 -6.06 5.39 -1.73
N SER A 65 -6.14 5.73 -3.02
CA SER A 65 -7.22 5.26 -3.91
C SER A 65 -7.18 3.75 -4.05
N GLN A 66 -6.01 3.17 -4.30
CA GLN A 66 -5.84 1.73 -4.45
C GLN A 66 -6.17 0.94 -3.17
N VAL A 67 -5.79 1.45 -2.00
CA VAL A 67 -6.13 0.81 -0.72
C VAL A 67 -7.64 0.90 -0.47
N SER A 68 -8.25 2.06 -0.73
CA SER A 68 -9.70 2.25 -0.60
C SER A 68 -10.47 1.32 -1.53
N GLU A 69 -10.09 1.23 -2.80
CA GLU A 69 -10.72 0.36 -3.79
C GLU A 69 -10.58 -1.13 -3.42
N ARG A 70 -9.41 -1.56 -2.95
CA ARG A 70 -9.17 -2.93 -2.51
C ARG A 70 -9.97 -3.31 -1.27
N ASN A 71 -10.15 -2.37 -0.36
CA ASN A 71 -10.96 -2.56 0.84
C ASN A 71 -12.46 -2.49 0.51
N ALA A 72 -12.88 -1.65 -0.43
CA ALA A 72 -14.29 -1.50 -0.86
C ALA A 72 -14.79 -2.64 -1.74
N GLY A 73 -13.96 -3.17 -2.66
CA GLY A 73 -14.33 -4.28 -3.56
C GLY A 73 -14.46 -5.66 -2.87
N ARG A 74 -14.40 -5.70 -1.53
CA ARG A 74 -14.56 -6.90 -0.70
C ARG A 74 -15.64 -6.74 0.39
N GLY A 75 -16.45 -5.68 0.31
CA GLY A 75 -17.65 -5.50 1.12
C GLY A 75 -18.81 -6.35 0.62
#